data_AF-A0A7K1LB67-F1
#
_entry.id   AF-A0A7K1LB67-F1
#
_cell.length_a   1.000
_cell.length_b   1.000
_cell.length_c   1.000
_cell.angle_alpha   90.00
_cell.angle_beta   90.00
_cell.angle_gamma   90.00
#
_symmetry.space_group_name_H-M   'P 1'
#
loop_
_entity.id
_entity.type
_entity.pdbx_description
1 polymer ?
#
loop_
_entity_poly.entity_id
_entity_poly.type
_entity_poly.pdbx_seq_one_letter_code
_entity_poly.pdbx_strand_id
1 'polypeptide(L)'
;MPAMPTAPTPSTTRFLPHGDTVPFTSPPAGPSPTQPPVPAEPGPTNKTDHADRADTVVPDQSAASALQPVPHPVPQQRMHQLSGILQNFTGRVAGVTGALLVGRDGLKSAFTGIDLDQADRAAAWLSSIHSLARVAAQQGGFEGGGLRQAVVEHDMALVFLMSTDHAVLDLGGDVVGSVLGVWARPDADVGVIAHQMSLLVRSVAEHLVEATRGGDRTHDGH
;
A
#
# COMPACT_ATOMS: atom_id res chain seq x y z
N MET A 1 12.39 -54.26 27.85
CA MET A 1 11.67 -52.98 27.71
C MET A 1 10.54 -53.19 26.71
N PRO A 2 9.27 -52.93 27.05
CA PRO A 2 8.16 -53.16 26.12
C PRO A 2 7.98 -51.98 25.16
N ALA A 3 7.61 -52.28 23.91
CA ALA A 3 7.40 -51.30 22.85
C ALA A 3 6.16 -50.41 23.12
N MET A 4 6.30 -49.11 22.88
CA MET A 4 5.19 -48.14 22.97
C MET A 4 4.17 -48.36 21.83
N PRO A 5 2.86 -48.25 22.08
CA PRO A 5 1.86 -48.24 21.02
C PRO A 5 1.88 -46.90 20.26
N THR A 6 1.87 -46.99 18.93
CA THR A 6 1.72 -45.85 18.02
C THR A 6 0.32 -45.25 18.11
N ALA A 7 0.25 -43.92 18.25
CA ALA A 7 -1.01 -43.18 18.28
C ALA A 7 -1.71 -43.21 16.90
N PRO A 8 -3.06 -43.29 16.84
CA PRO A 8 -3.77 -43.22 15.57
C PRO A 8 -3.79 -41.79 15.01
N THR A 9 -3.57 -41.69 13.71
CA THR A 9 -3.63 -40.46 12.91
C THR A 9 -5.07 -39.91 12.84
N PRO A 10 -5.32 -38.61 13.00
CA PRO A 10 -6.68 -38.06 12.84
C PRO A 10 -7.09 -38.06 11.36
N SER A 11 -8.18 -38.77 11.03
CA SER A 11 -8.83 -38.68 9.72
C SER A 11 -9.78 -37.48 9.69
N THR A 12 -9.45 -36.47 8.90
CA THR A 12 -10.34 -35.31 8.64
C THR A 12 -11.36 -35.69 7.57
N THR A 13 -12.59 -35.97 7.99
CA THR A 13 -13.74 -36.13 7.09
C THR A 13 -14.35 -34.76 6.81
N ARG A 14 -14.42 -34.35 5.53
CA ARG A 14 -15.18 -33.18 5.10
C ARG A 14 -16.51 -33.63 4.50
N PHE A 15 -17.61 -33.21 5.09
CA PHE A 15 -18.95 -33.37 4.53
C PHE A 15 -19.18 -32.33 3.42
N LEU A 16 -19.59 -32.79 2.24
CA LEU A 16 -20.18 -31.94 1.19
C LEU A 16 -21.71 -31.99 1.33
N PRO A 17 -22.43 -30.90 1.02
CA PRO A 17 -23.89 -30.96 0.95
C PRO A 17 -24.25 -31.77 -0.28
N HIS A 18 -24.98 -32.88 -0.08
CA HIS A 18 -25.50 -33.86 -1.07
C HIS A 18 -24.77 -35.22 -1.02
N GLY A 19 -24.99 -35.97 0.06
CA GLY A 19 -25.33 -37.40 0.10
C GLY A 19 -24.44 -38.49 -0.52
N ASP A 20 -23.46 -38.20 -1.38
CA ASP A 20 -22.69 -39.23 -2.09
C ASP A 20 -21.21 -39.23 -1.68
N THR A 21 -20.77 -40.37 -1.13
CA THR A 21 -19.36 -40.63 -0.80
C THR A 21 -18.63 -41.27 -1.98
N VAL A 22 -17.60 -40.62 -2.49
CA VAL A 22 -16.61 -41.21 -3.41
C VAL A 22 -15.26 -41.42 -2.68
N PRO A 23 -14.58 -42.56 -2.85
CA PRO A 23 -13.25 -42.77 -2.27
C PRO A 23 -12.21 -41.90 -2.98
N PHE A 24 -11.42 -41.16 -2.19
CA PHE A 24 -10.32 -40.32 -2.67
C PHE A 24 -9.07 -41.19 -2.91
N THR A 25 -8.61 -41.28 -4.15
CA THR A 25 -7.30 -41.86 -4.49
C THR A 25 -6.27 -40.74 -4.59
N SER A 26 -5.24 -40.76 -3.74
CA SER A 26 -4.12 -39.81 -3.83
C SER A 26 -3.40 -39.94 -5.18
N PRO A 27 -3.08 -38.82 -5.87
CA PRO A 27 -2.21 -38.86 -7.04
C PRO A 27 -0.77 -39.26 -6.64
N PRO A 28 0.00 -39.91 -7.54
CA PRO A 28 1.39 -40.28 -7.25
C PRO A 28 2.26 -39.04 -7.07
N ALA A 29 3.20 -39.12 -6.13
CA ALA A 29 4.18 -38.06 -5.86
C ALA A 29 5.03 -37.79 -7.11
N GLY A 30 4.99 -36.54 -7.60
CA GLY A 30 5.90 -36.06 -8.64
C GLY A 30 7.34 -36.00 -8.14
N PRO A 31 8.34 -36.01 -9.04
CA PRO A 31 9.74 -35.97 -8.66
C PRO A 31 10.09 -34.66 -7.93
N SER A 32 10.92 -34.78 -6.88
CA SER A 32 11.40 -33.65 -6.08
C SER A 32 12.12 -32.60 -6.94
N PRO A 33 11.92 -31.30 -6.71
CA PRO A 33 12.63 -30.26 -7.44
C PRO A 33 14.13 -30.28 -7.08
N THR A 34 14.98 -30.38 -8.10
CA THR A 34 16.43 -30.26 -7.99
C THR A 34 16.80 -28.85 -7.54
N GLN A 35 17.49 -28.73 -6.41
CA GLN A 35 17.97 -27.45 -5.89
C GLN A 35 19.01 -26.84 -6.85
N PRO A 36 18.93 -25.53 -7.19
CA PRO A 36 19.95 -24.87 -8.00
C PRO A 36 21.27 -24.73 -7.22
N PRO A 37 22.44 -24.74 -7.90
CA PRO A 37 23.74 -24.66 -7.24
C PRO A 37 23.96 -23.29 -6.57
N VAL A 38 24.53 -23.32 -5.37
CA VAL A 38 24.92 -22.15 -4.58
C VAL A 38 26.15 -21.47 -5.21
N PRO A 39 26.20 -20.14 -5.38
CA PRO A 39 27.39 -19.45 -5.86
C PRO A 39 28.53 -19.51 -4.83
N ALA A 40 29.75 -19.76 -5.27
CA ALA A 40 30.95 -19.75 -4.43
C ALA A 40 31.34 -18.33 -4.00
N GLU A 41 31.62 -18.14 -2.71
CA GLU A 41 32.20 -16.90 -2.18
C GLU A 41 33.63 -16.67 -2.70
N PRO A 42 33.98 -15.44 -3.12
CA PRO A 42 35.38 -15.09 -3.38
C PRO A 42 36.13 -14.84 -2.07
N GLY A 43 37.23 -15.58 -1.87
CA GLY A 43 38.12 -15.44 -0.72
C GLY A 43 38.94 -14.13 -0.72
N PRO A 44 39.56 -13.78 0.41
CA PRO A 44 40.23 -12.49 0.58
C PRO A 44 41.62 -12.48 -0.08
N THR A 45 41.88 -11.48 -0.93
CA THR A 45 43.24 -11.18 -1.41
C THR A 45 43.73 -9.88 -0.79
N ASN A 46 44.65 -10.00 0.18
CA ASN A 46 45.49 -8.93 0.67
C ASN A 46 46.80 -8.91 -0.15
N LYS A 47 47.20 -7.76 -0.69
CA LYS A 47 48.58 -7.54 -1.14
C LYS A 47 49.03 -6.10 -0.84
N THR A 48 50.17 -6.08 -0.18
CA THR A 48 50.91 -5.01 0.47
C THR A 48 51.62 -4.05 -0.50
N ASP A 49 51.51 -2.75 -0.20
CA ASP A 49 52.56 -1.70 -0.12
C ASP A 49 53.44 -1.34 -1.33
N HIS A 50 53.40 -0.06 -1.74
CA HIS A 50 54.59 0.76 -2.04
C HIS A 50 54.26 2.26 -2.18
N ALA A 51 55.13 3.08 -1.58
CA ALA A 51 55.13 4.53 -1.49
C ALA A 51 55.38 5.26 -2.82
N ASP A 52 54.90 6.50 -2.98
CA ASP A 52 55.74 7.68 -3.29
C ASP A 52 54.96 9.02 -3.20
N ARG A 53 55.69 10.10 -2.90
CA ARG A 53 55.26 11.50 -2.77
C ARG A 53 54.82 12.12 -4.11
N ALA A 54 53.84 13.04 -4.07
CA ALA A 54 53.94 14.36 -4.70
C ALA A 54 52.71 15.25 -4.39
N ASP A 55 52.96 16.54 -4.23
CA ASP A 55 52.03 17.63 -3.96
C ASP A 55 50.71 17.60 -4.76
N THR A 56 49.60 17.87 -4.07
CA THR A 56 48.36 18.31 -4.72
C THR A 56 47.78 19.49 -3.96
N VAL A 57 47.90 20.65 -4.61
CA VAL A 57 47.23 21.91 -4.34
C VAL A 57 45.75 21.66 -4.04
N VAL A 58 45.27 22.16 -2.90
CA VAL A 58 43.84 22.18 -2.55
C VAL A 58 43.18 23.32 -3.35
N PRO A 59 42.27 23.05 -4.30
CA PRO A 59 41.44 24.12 -4.84
C PRO A 59 40.29 24.42 -3.87
N ASP A 60 40.07 25.71 -3.68
CA ASP A 60 38.99 26.35 -2.94
C ASP A 60 37.60 25.79 -3.32
N GLN A 61 36.89 25.17 -2.37
CA GLN A 61 35.57 24.54 -2.57
C GLN A 61 34.40 25.55 -2.60
N SER A 62 34.62 26.82 -2.96
CA SER A 62 33.61 27.88 -2.83
C SER A 62 32.79 28.17 -4.09
N ALA A 63 32.65 27.20 -5.01
CA ALA A 63 31.88 27.42 -6.27
C ALA A 63 31.14 26.19 -6.83
N ALA A 64 30.61 25.30 -5.98
CA ALA A 64 29.72 24.20 -6.42
C ALA A 64 28.27 24.41 -5.93
N SER A 65 27.73 25.61 -6.14
CA SER A 65 26.30 25.94 -5.98
C SER A 65 25.69 26.23 -7.33
N ALA A 66 25.51 25.21 -8.16
CA ALA A 66 24.60 25.25 -9.29
C ALA A 66 24.25 23.80 -9.68
N LEU A 67 22.95 23.50 -9.79
CA LEU A 67 22.32 22.19 -10.03
C LEU A 67 21.98 21.39 -8.76
N GLN A 68 21.25 22.02 -7.83
CA GLN A 68 20.29 21.27 -7.02
C GLN A 68 18.96 21.21 -7.80
N PRO A 69 18.35 20.03 -8.02
CA PRO A 69 17.00 19.98 -8.56
C PRO A 69 16.08 20.66 -7.55
N VAL A 70 15.36 21.70 -7.98
CA VAL A 70 14.35 22.36 -7.16
C VAL A 70 13.35 21.28 -6.74
N PRO A 71 13.19 20.96 -5.44
CA PRO A 71 12.09 20.12 -5.02
C PRO A 71 10.84 20.90 -5.34
N HIS A 72 10.06 20.45 -6.33
CA HIS A 72 8.72 20.98 -6.56
C HIS A 72 7.98 20.80 -5.23
N PRO A 73 7.62 21.87 -4.49
CA PRO A 73 6.82 21.70 -3.31
C PRO A 73 5.51 21.07 -3.79
N VAL A 74 5.18 19.88 -3.27
CA VAL A 74 3.79 19.44 -3.28
C VAL A 74 3.04 20.62 -2.65
N PRO A 75 2.14 21.31 -3.36
CA PRO A 75 1.69 22.62 -2.92
C PRO A 75 1.05 22.45 -1.54
N GLN A 76 1.61 23.08 -0.50
CA GLN A 76 1.12 22.95 0.89
C GLN A 76 -0.39 23.24 0.99
N GLN A 77 -0.90 24.09 0.10
CA GLN A 77 -2.32 24.36 -0.09
C GLN A 77 -3.15 23.09 -0.41
N ARG A 78 -2.63 22.16 -1.20
CA ARG A 78 -3.30 20.88 -1.53
C ARG A 78 -3.42 19.98 -0.31
N MET A 79 -2.34 19.83 0.46
CA MET A 79 -2.36 19.04 1.70
C MET A 79 -3.36 19.62 2.70
N HIS A 80 -3.41 20.95 2.83
CA HIS A 80 -4.40 21.63 3.68
C HIS A 80 -5.84 21.41 3.18
N GLN A 81 -6.10 21.53 1.88
CA GLN A 81 -7.43 21.28 1.31
C GLN A 81 -7.89 19.84 1.55
N LEU A 82 -7.04 18.85 1.25
CA LEU A 82 -7.35 17.43 1.48
C LEU A 82 -7.57 17.14 2.96
N SER A 83 -6.75 17.72 3.85
CA SER A 83 -6.92 17.59 5.30
C SER A 83 -8.27 18.16 5.76
N GLY A 84 -8.70 19.30 5.20
CA GLY A 84 -10.01 19.88 5.48
C GLY A 84 -11.18 18.98 5.06
N ILE A 85 -11.07 18.34 3.88
CA ILE A 85 -12.10 17.39 3.40
C ILE A 85 -12.18 16.17 4.33
N LEU A 86 -11.04 15.59 4.73
CA LEU A 86 -11.01 14.46 5.67
C LEU A 86 -11.56 14.84 7.04
N GLN A 87 -11.24 16.04 7.53
CA GLN A 87 -11.72 16.55 8.81
C GLN A 87 -13.25 16.72 8.81
N ASN A 88 -13.81 17.27 7.73
CA ASN A 88 -15.26 17.39 7.57
C ASN A 88 -15.95 16.01 7.54
N PHE A 89 -15.36 15.02 6.85
CA PHE A 89 -15.86 13.64 6.85
C PHE A 89 -15.87 13.05 8.27
N THR A 90 -14.73 13.09 8.96
CA THR A 90 -14.57 12.51 10.31
C THR A 90 -15.47 13.18 11.34
N GLY A 91 -15.72 14.49 11.21
CA GLY A 91 -16.63 15.23 12.09
C GLY A 91 -18.11 14.96 11.86
N ARG A 92 -18.50 14.41 10.71
CA ARG A 92 -19.92 14.22 10.32
C ARG A 92 -20.37 12.76 10.36
N VAL A 93 -19.47 11.81 10.15
CA VAL A 93 -19.81 10.40 10.07
C VAL A 93 -19.67 9.76 11.44
N ALA A 94 -20.80 9.43 12.06
CA ALA A 94 -20.82 8.79 13.38
C ALA A 94 -20.04 7.47 13.38
N GLY A 95 -19.23 7.27 14.42
CA GLY A 95 -18.42 6.07 14.60
C GLY A 95 -17.07 6.08 13.88
N VAL A 96 -16.82 7.01 12.95
CA VAL A 96 -15.48 7.23 12.37
C VAL A 96 -14.60 7.95 13.38
N THR A 97 -13.38 7.45 13.58
CA THR A 97 -12.42 7.99 14.53
C THR A 97 -11.20 8.62 13.87
N GLY A 98 -10.91 8.25 12.62
CA GLY A 98 -9.82 8.85 11.86
C GLY A 98 -9.85 8.50 10.38
N ALA A 99 -9.10 9.24 9.60
CA ALA A 99 -8.93 9.01 8.17
C ALA A 99 -7.52 9.40 7.71
N LEU A 100 -7.03 8.71 6.70
CA LEU A 100 -5.72 8.91 6.09
C LEU A 100 -5.82 8.71 4.58
N LEU A 101 -5.25 9.64 3.82
CA LEU A 101 -5.04 9.51 2.38
C LEU A 101 -3.57 9.24 2.09
N VAL A 102 -3.29 8.17 1.35
CA VAL A 102 -1.93 7.69 1.03
C VAL A 102 -1.75 7.65 -0.48
N GLY A 103 -0.64 8.20 -0.98
CA GLY A 103 -0.22 8.03 -2.38
C GLY A 103 0.22 6.59 -2.67
N ARG A 104 0.37 6.22 -3.95
CA ARG A 104 0.86 4.87 -4.31
C ARG A 104 2.31 4.62 -3.92
N ASP A 105 3.08 5.67 -3.66
CA ASP A 105 4.44 5.62 -3.14
C ASP A 105 4.50 5.31 -1.64
N GLY A 106 3.34 5.20 -0.97
CA GLY A 106 3.26 4.98 0.46
C GLY A 106 3.46 6.25 1.28
N LEU A 107 3.46 7.44 0.65
CA LEU A 107 3.55 8.70 1.36
C LEU A 107 2.17 9.23 1.75
N LYS A 108 2.05 9.68 3.00
CA LYS A 108 0.85 10.30 3.56
C LYS A 108 0.60 11.68 2.91
N SER A 109 -0.60 11.86 2.35
CA SER A 109 -1.02 13.11 1.70
C SER A 109 -1.84 14.02 2.63
N ALA A 110 -2.72 13.43 3.43
CA ALA A 110 -3.54 14.13 4.43
C ALA A 110 -4.05 13.13 5.47
N PHE A 111 -4.23 13.56 6.72
CA PHE A 111 -4.76 12.70 7.78
C PHE A 111 -5.52 13.51 8.83
N THR A 112 -6.40 12.85 9.58
CA THR A 112 -7.17 13.43 10.68
C THR A 112 -7.57 12.35 11.68
N GLY A 113 -7.76 12.72 12.95
CA GLY A 113 -8.18 11.78 14.01
C GLY A 113 -7.10 10.76 14.44
N ILE A 114 -5.90 10.85 13.87
CA ILE A 114 -4.72 10.05 14.23
C ILE A 114 -3.51 10.98 14.36
N ASP A 115 -2.52 10.58 15.17
CA ASP A 115 -1.25 11.32 15.26
C ASP A 115 -0.32 11.02 14.06
N LEU A 116 0.76 11.80 13.97
CA LEU A 116 1.72 11.72 12.88
C LEU A 116 2.39 10.32 12.78
N ASP A 117 2.78 9.75 13.92
CA ASP A 117 3.48 8.47 13.97
C ASP A 117 2.54 7.32 13.57
N GLN A 118 1.28 7.39 14.00
CA GLN A 118 0.22 6.48 13.56
C GLN A 118 -0.02 6.61 12.06
N ALA A 119 -0.08 7.83 11.52
CA ALA A 119 -0.25 8.07 10.09
C ALA A 119 0.92 7.50 9.27
N ASP A 120 2.15 7.64 9.74
CA ASP A 120 3.34 7.09 9.07
C ASP A 120 3.35 5.56 9.06
N ARG A 121 3.09 4.93 10.22
CA ARG A 121 2.95 3.47 10.26
C ARG A 121 1.78 2.99 9.40
N ALA A 122 0.67 3.73 9.41
CA ALA A 122 -0.51 3.41 8.63
C ALA A 122 -0.27 3.48 7.13
N ALA A 123 0.44 4.50 6.65
CA ALA A 123 0.76 4.65 5.24
C ALA A 123 1.52 3.43 4.69
N ALA A 124 2.46 2.88 5.47
CA ALA A 124 3.23 1.68 5.11
C ALA A 124 2.36 0.42 4.96
N TRP A 125 1.51 0.12 5.95
CA TRP A 125 0.70 -1.10 5.87
C TRP A 125 -0.51 -0.94 4.94
N LEU A 126 -1.14 0.24 4.85
CA LEU A 126 -2.26 0.49 3.95
C LEU A 126 -1.87 0.33 2.48
N SER A 127 -0.72 0.88 2.08
CA SER A 127 -0.19 0.74 0.72
C SER A 127 0.14 -0.72 0.39
N SER A 128 0.69 -1.46 1.37
CA SER A 128 0.98 -2.89 1.25
C SER A 128 -0.29 -3.71 1.05
N ILE A 129 -1.32 -3.52 1.90
CA ILE A 129 -2.60 -4.20 1.78
C ILE A 129 -3.26 -3.87 0.45
N HIS A 130 -3.27 -2.59 0.05
CA HIS A 130 -3.85 -2.18 -1.22
C HIS A 130 -3.16 -2.86 -2.41
N SER A 131 -1.83 -2.91 -2.42
CA SER A 131 -1.07 -3.59 -3.48
C SER A 131 -1.40 -5.08 -3.55
N LEU A 132 -1.41 -5.77 -2.40
CA LEU A 132 -1.77 -7.19 -2.32
C LEU A 132 -3.21 -7.46 -2.76
N ALA A 133 -4.15 -6.67 -2.25
CA ALA A 133 -5.57 -6.80 -2.59
C ALA A 133 -5.83 -6.50 -4.08
N ARG A 134 -5.09 -5.55 -4.67
CA ARG A 134 -5.15 -5.26 -6.11
C ARG A 134 -4.67 -6.45 -6.93
N VAL A 135 -3.57 -7.08 -6.56
CA VAL A 135 -3.09 -8.30 -7.23
C VAL A 135 -4.09 -9.44 -7.07
N ALA A 136 -4.62 -9.66 -5.85
CA ALA A 136 -5.63 -10.69 -5.61
C ALA A 136 -6.90 -10.47 -6.46
N ALA A 137 -7.36 -9.23 -6.61
CA ALA A 137 -8.48 -8.89 -7.47
C ALA A 137 -8.22 -9.23 -8.94
N GLN A 138 -7.00 -9.00 -9.44
CA GLN A 138 -6.60 -9.32 -10.81
C GLN A 138 -6.45 -10.83 -11.06
N GLN A 139 -6.04 -11.60 -10.05
CA GLN A 139 -5.88 -13.05 -10.14
C GLN A 139 -7.19 -13.83 -9.90
N GLY A 140 -8.24 -13.15 -9.43
CA GLY A 140 -9.52 -13.78 -9.08
C GLY A 140 -10.37 -14.27 -10.26
N GLY A 141 -9.90 -14.11 -11.51
CA GLY A 141 -10.63 -14.54 -12.71
C GLY A 141 -11.85 -13.68 -13.04
N PHE A 142 -11.96 -12.48 -12.46
CA PHE A 142 -13.01 -11.52 -12.77
C PHE A 142 -12.64 -10.75 -14.03
N GLU A 143 -13.59 -10.64 -14.99
CA GLU A 143 -13.38 -9.83 -16.18
C GLU A 143 -13.66 -8.35 -15.90
N GLY A 144 -12.62 -7.53 -16.05
CA GLY A 144 -12.72 -6.08 -15.92
C GLY A 144 -12.82 -5.56 -14.48
N GLY A 145 -12.72 -4.24 -14.35
CA GLY A 145 -12.77 -3.55 -13.06
C GLY A 145 -11.43 -3.53 -12.30
N GLY A 146 -11.50 -3.18 -11.03
CA GLY A 146 -10.33 -3.06 -10.16
C GLY A 146 -10.74 -3.12 -8.69
N LEU A 147 -9.73 -3.13 -7.81
CA LEU A 147 -9.97 -3.14 -6.36
C LEU A 147 -10.78 -1.90 -5.96
N ARG A 148 -11.99 -2.12 -5.43
CA ARG A 148 -12.82 -1.04 -4.89
C ARG A 148 -12.47 -0.76 -3.44
N GLN A 149 -12.40 -1.82 -2.63
CA GLN A 149 -12.17 -1.70 -1.21
C GLN A 149 -11.58 -2.98 -0.61
N ALA A 150 -10.94 -2.83 0.54
CA ALA A 150 -10.60 -3.91 1.46
C ALA A 150 -11.02 -3.50 2.87
N VAL A 151 -11.36 -4.47 3.72
CA VAL A 151 -11.78 -4.22 5.10
C VAL A 151 -10.92 -5.07 6.01
N VAL A 152 -10.37 -4.45 7.06
CA VAL A 152 -9.68 -5.11 8.16
C VAL A 152 -10.57 -5.02 9.37
N GLU A 153 -11.00 -6.18 9.87
CA GLU A 153 -11.80 -6.30 11.08
C GLU A 153 -10.89 -6.72 12.24
N HIS A 154 -10.96 -5.96 13.32
CA HIS A 154 -10.25 -6.20 14.57
C HIS A 154 -11.27 -6.07 15.72
N ASP A 155 -11.06 -6.81 16.81
CA ASP A 155 -12.00 -6.87 17.95
C ASP A 155 -12.44 -5.49 18.48
N MET A 156 -11.57 -4.49 18.32
CA MET A 156 -11.77 -3.13 18.81
C MET A 156 -11.92 -2.07 17.71
N ALA A 157 -11.85 -2.43 16.43
CA ALA A 157 -11.89 -1.46 15.34
C ALA A 157 -12.20 -2.09 13.98
N LEU A 158 -12.84 -1.30 13.13
CA LEU A 158 -12.91 -1.56 11.69
C LEU A 158 -11.99 -0.60 10.97
N VAL A 159 -11.21 -1.10 10.01
CA VAL A 159 -10.44 -0.25 9.10
C VAL A 159 -10.85 -0.53 7.67
N PHE A 160 -11.35 0.51 7.02
CA PHE A 160 -11.77 0.47 5.63
C PHE A 160 -10.67 1.07 4.76
N LEU A 161 -10.34 0.37 3.68
CA LEU A 161 -9.46 0.85 2.64
C LEU A 161 -10.29 1.02 1.37
N MET A 162 -10.26 2.18 0.75
CA MET A 162 -10.94 2.43 -0.52
C MET A 162 -9.97 3.01 -1.53
N SER A 163 -9.94 2.41 -2.72
CA SER A 163 -9.14 2.96 -3.83
C SER A 163 -9.83 4.19 -4.40
N THR A 164 -9.05 5.23 -4.69
CA THR A 164 -9.55 6.36 -5.49
C THR A 164 -9.36 6.15 -7.00
N ASP A 165 -8.71 5.05 -7.43
CA ASP A 165 -8.38 4.81 -8.84
C ASP A 165 -9.61 4.92 -9.74
N HIS A 166 -10.72 4.27 -9.36
CA HIS A 166 -11.95 4.30 -10.14
C HIS A 166 -12.49 5.73 -10.30
N ALA A 167 -12.52 6.52 -9.23
CA ALA A 167 -13.03 7.89 -9.29
C ALA A 167 -12.12 8.81 -10.09
N VAL A 168 -10.80 8.60 -10.04
CA VAL A 168 -9.84 9.35 -10.86
C VAL A 168 -9.96 8.99 -12.34
N LEU A 169 -10.13 7.69 -12.66
CA LEU A 169 -10.36 7.21 -14.02
C LEU A 169 -11.65 7.79 -14.62
N ASP A 170 -12.73 7.83 -13.84
CA ASP A 170 -14.03 8.40 -14.28
C ASP A 170 -13.93 9.89 -14.66
N LEU A 171 -13.06 10.66 -13.97
CA LEU A 171 -12.91 12.10 -14.16
C LEU A 171 -11.99 12.50 -15.32
N GLY A 172 -11.25 11.54 -15.88
CA GLY A 172 -10.32 11.74 -16.99
C GLY A 172 -9.09 12.57 -16.59
N GLY A 173 -7.90 12.00 -16.76
CA GLY A 173 -6.63 12.69 -16.51
C GLY A 173 -5.49 11.71 -16.28
N ASP A 174 -4.26 12.16 -16.47
CA ASP A 174 -3.06 11.38 -16.14
C ASP A 174 -2.71 11.56 -14.66
N VAL A 175 -3.61 11.09 -13.80
CA VAL A 175 -3.47 11.20 -12.35
C VAL A 175 -3.38 9.83 -11.72
N VAL A 176 -2.35 9.67 -10.90
CA VAL A 176 -2.17 8.49 -10.08
C VAL A 176 -3.18 8.51 -8.93
N GLY A 177 -4.01 7.46 -8.84
CA GLY A 177 -4.92 7.28 -7.71
C GLY A 177 -4.20 7.10 -6.38
N SER A 178 -4.97 7.18 -5.30
CA SER A 178 -4.53 7.12 -3.91
C SER A 178 -5.38 6.09 -3.15
N VAL A 179 -5.00 5.81 -1.91
CA VAL A 179 -5.72 4.91 -1.02
C VAL A 179 -6.24 5.71 0.17
N LEU A 180 -7.55 5.66 0.38
CA LEU A 180 -8.20 6.20 1.57
C LEU A 180 -8.31 5.10 2.62
N GLY A 181 -7.67 5.30 3.79
CA GLY A 181 -7.87 4.52 5.01
C GLY A 181 -8.83 5.24 5.96
N VAL A 182 -9.80 4.53 6.54
CA VAL A 182 -10.76 5.06 7.51
C VAL A 182 -10.86 4.12 8.70
N TRP A 183 -10.64 4.65 9.90
CA TRP A 183 -10.83 3.93 11.16
C TRP A 183 -12.21 4.21 11.71
N ALA A 184 -12.88 3.16 12.15
CA ALA A 184 -14.17 3.25 12.79
C ALA A 184 -14.25 2.33 14.01
N ARG A 185 -15.14 2.70 14.93
CA ARG A 185 -15.51 1.85 16.05
C ARG A 185 -16.21 0.56 15.56
N PRO A 186 -16.10 -0.55 16.30
CA PRO A 186 -16.69 -1.82 15.89
C PRO A 186 -18.23 -1.80 15.91
N ASP A 187 -18.84 -0.86 16.62
CA ASP A 187 -20.29 -0.66 16.70
C ASP A 187 -20.83 0.35 15.67
N ALA A 188 -19.98 0.86 14.77
CA ALA A 188 -20.37 1.85 13.78
C ALA A 188 -21.21 1.23 12.65
N ASP A 189 -22.13 2.02 12.09
CA ASP A 189 -22.93 1.60 10.93
C ASP A 189 -22.05 1.56 9.67
N VAL A 190 -21.69 0.34 9.26
CA VAL A 190 -20.85 0.07 8.09
C VAL A 190 -21.47 0.59 6.80
N GLY A 191 -22.80 0.53 6.66
CA GLY A 191 -23.50 1.01 5.47
C GLY A 191 -23.38 2.52 5.32
N VAL A 192 -23.56 3.25 6.43
CA VAL A 192 -23.37 4.72 6.45
C VAL A 192 -21.92 5.09 6.14
N ILE A 193 -20.95 4.41 6.75
CA ILE A 193 -19.53 4.66 6.50
C ILE A 193 -19.20 4.44 5.03
N ALA A 194 -19.56 3.29 4.46
CA ALA A 194 -19.27 2.95 3.06
C ALA A 194 -19.89 3.96 2.08
N HIS A 195 -21.13 4.38 2.35
CA HIS A 195 -21.79 5.42 1.54
C HIS A 195 -21.02 6.74 1.59
N GLN A 196 -20.67 7.22 2.80
CA GLN A 196 -19.95 8.48 2.97
C GLN A 196 -18.54 8.43 2.40
N MET A 197 -17.84 7.28 2.51
CA MET A 197 -16.54 7.06 1.89
C MET A 197 -16.60 7.14 0.36
N SER A 198 -17.68 6.64 -0.25
CA SER A 198 -17.87 6.73 -1.70
C SER A 198 -17.98 8.19 -2.17
N LEU A 199 -18.66 9.04 -1.39
CA LEU A 199 -18.75 10.48 -1.65
C LEU A 199 -17.39 11.17 -1.42
N LEU A 200 -16.70 10.80 -0.35
CA LEU A 200 -15.38 11.33 -0.02
C LEU A 200 -14.35 11.04 -1.12
N VAL A 201 -14.30 9.80 -1.61
CA VAL A 201 -13.37 9.40 -2.68
C VAL A 201 -13.59 10.20 -3.96
N ARG A 202 -14.85 10.50 -4.31
CA ARG A 202 -15.15 11.37 -5.46
C ARG A 202 -14.62 12.79 -5.24
N SER A 203 -14.87 13.37 -4.07
CA SER A 203 -14.38 14.72 -3.73
C SER A 203 -12.85 14.78 -3.74
N VAL A 204 -12.18 13.76 -3.20
CA VAL A 204 -10.71 13.66 -3.25
C VAL A 204 -10.21 13.56 -4.69
N ALA A 205 -10.83 12.72 -5.52
CA ALA A 205 -10.43 12.55 -6.92
C ALA A 205 -10.53 13.85 -7.72
N GLU A 206 -11.59 14.64 -7.52
CA GLU A 206 -11.74 15.97 -8.14
C GLU A 206 -10.57 16.90 -7.79
N HIS A 207 -10.14 16.91 -6.52
CA HIS A 207 -9.01 17.73 -6.07
C HIS A 207 -7.67 17.23 -6.64
N LEU A 208 -7.50 15.90 -6.78
CA LEU A 208 -6.30 15.32 -7.39
C LEU A 208 -6.19 15.67 -8.87
N VAL A 209 -7.30 15.62 -9.62
CA VAL A 209 -7.34 15.93 -11.06
C VAL A 209 -7.15 17.43 -11.33
N GLU A 210 -7.82 18.31 -10.57
CA GLU A 210 -7.65 19.76 -10.74
C GLU A 210 -6.21 20.20 -10.50
N ALA A 211 -5.55 19.62 -9.50
CA ALA A 211 -4.17 19.96 -9.18
C ALA A 211 -3.18 19.63 -10.31
N THR A 212 -3.41 18.56 -11.07
CA THR A 212 -2.58 18.20 -12.23
C THR A 212 -2.81 19.15 -13.40
N ARG A 213 -4.07 19.57 -13.65
CA ARG A 213 -4.39 20.56 -14.70
C ARG A 213 -3.88 21.96 -14.38
N GLY A 214 -3.77 22.32 -13.10
CA GLY A 214 -3.19 23.59 -12.66
C GLY A 214 -1.68 23.68 -12.85
N GLY A 215 -0.95 22.56 -12.74
CA GLY A 215 0.51 22.49 -12.90
C GLY A 215 0.99 22.54 -14.35
N ASP A 216 0.15 22.13 -15.30
CA ASP A 216 0.47 22.13 -16.74
C ASP A 216 0.39 23.53 -17.38
N ARG A 217 -0.25 24.50 -16.70
CA ARG A 217 -0.42 25.88 -17.21
C ARG A 217 0.78 26.82 -16.95
N THR A 218 1.92 26.32 -16.46
CA THR A 218 3.06 27.15 -16.03
C THR A 218 4.36 26.99 -16.85
N HIS A 219 4.34 26.34 -18.02
CA HIS A 219 5.56 26.16 -18.83
C HIS A 219 5.53 26.68 -20.29
N ASP A 220 4.49 27.40 -20.70
CA ASP A 220 4.45 28.09 -22.01
C ASP A 220 4.29 29.59 -21.80
N GLY A 221 5.41 30.32 -21.68
CA GLY A 221 5.34 31.79 -21.63
C GLY A 221 6.60 32.54 -21.19
N HIS A 222 7.72 32.40 -21.93
CA HIS A 222 8.63 33.53 -22.19
C HIS A 222 9.52 33.29 -23.40
#